data_AF-A0A522ZQK0-F1
#
_entry.id   AF-A0A522ZQK0-F1
#
_cell.length_a   1.000
_cell.length_b   1.000
_cell.length_c   1.000
_cell.angle_alpha   90.00
_cell.angle_beta   90.00
_cell.angle_gamma   90.00
#
_symmetry.space_group_name_H-M   'P 1'
#
loop_
_entity.id
_entity.type
_entity.pdbx_description
1 polymer ?
#
loop_
_entity_poly.entity_id
_entity_poly.type
_entity_poly.pdbx_seq_one_letter_code
_entity_poly.pdbx_strand_id
1 'polypeptide(L)'
;MSHASNLPVSFEFFPPKTPEGVHKLRAVRQALYAQKPEFCSVTYGAGGSTQGGTFAAVREILGEGVDAACHLSCIGATRAGVRAQLAELRSMGVARLVALRGDLPSGYGAGGEFHHASDLIAFIRAETGPQLRIHAACYPETHPQARTP
;
A
#
# COMPACT_ATOMS: atom_id res chain seq x y z
N MET A 1 30.96 13.47 -20.47
CA MET A 1 29.87 13.77 -19.53
C MET A 1 29.37 12.45 -18.98
N SER A 2 29.52 12.20 -17.68
CA SER A 2 29.01 10.97 -17.06
C SER A 2 27.49 11.00 -17.15
N HIS A 3 26.89 10.03 -17.83
CA HIS A 3 25.48 9.72 -17.63
C HIS A 3 25.39 9.11 -16.24
N ALA A 4 25.19 9.95 -15.23
CA ALA A 4 24.57 9.48 -14.00
C ALA A 4 23.22 8.90 -14.42
N SER A 5 23.16 7.58 -14.53
CA SER A 5 21.90 6.85 -14.68
C SER A 5 21.02 7.33 -13.54
N ASN A 6 19.93 8.05 -13.88
CA ASN A 6 19.00 8.53 -12.88
C ASN A 6 18.31 7.30 -12.27
N LEU A 7 18.84 6.82 -11.13
CA LEU A 7 18.31 5.64 -10.46
C LEU A 7 16.88 6.00 -9.99
N PRO A 8 15.85 5.25 -10.42
CA PRO A 8 14.50 5.52 -9.98
C PRO A 8 14.40 5.36 -8.45
N VAL A 9 13.69 6.28 -7.81
CA VAL A 9 13.46 6.27 -6.36
C VAL A 9 11.95 6.30 -6.06
N SER A 10 11.57 5.70 -4.94
CA SER A 10 10.23 5.79 -4.37
C SER A 10 10.33 5.97 -2.86
N PHE A 11 9.34 6.61 -2.25
CA PHE A 11 9.29 6.82 -0.80
C PHE A 11 8.06 6.15 -0.19
N GLU A 12 8.23 5.59 1.00
CA GLU A 12 7.14 5.00 1.78
C GLU A 12 6.82 5.85 3.01
N PHE A 13 5.53 6.07 3.25
CA PHE A 13 5.03 6.83 4.40
C PHE A 13 4.04 6.01 5.21
N PHE A 14 3.95 6.30 6.50
CA PHE A 14 2.88 5.79 7.36
C PHE A 14 1.84 6.88 7.63
N PRO A 15 0.54 6.54 7.68
CA PRO A 15 -0.51 7.51 7.95
C PRO A 15 -0.40 8.02 9.40
N PRO A 16 -0.27 9.34 9.63
CA PRO A 16 -0.20 9.90 10.97
C PRO A 16 -1.54 9.75 11.71
N LYS A 17 -1.48 9.62 13.03
CA LYS A 17 -2.67 9.50 13.90
C LYS A 17 -3.19 10.83 14.42
N THR A 18 -2.44 11.93 14.25
CA THR A 18 -2.81 13.27 14.76
C THR A 18 -2.82 14.31 13.64
N PRO A 19 -3.62 15.39 13.76
CA PRO A 19 -3.65 16.48 12.80
C PRO A 19 -2.28 17.14 12.57
N GLU A 20 -1.50 17.33 13.63
CA GLU A 20 -0.15 17.91 13.55
C GLU A 20 0.78 16.97 12.76
N GLY A 21 0.62 15.66 12.95
CA GLY A 21 1.34 14.64 12.19
C GLY A 21 1.00 14.69 10.70
N VAL A 22 -0.27 14.88 10.34
CA VAL A 22 -0.71 15.04 8.95
C VAL A 22 -0.04 16.27 8.31
N HIS A 23 0.00 17.41 9.01
CA HIS A 23 0.65 18.61 8.50
C HIS A 23 2.17 18.42 8.31
N LYS A 24 2.84 17.80 9.29
CA LYS A 24 4.27 17.47 9.20
C LYS A 24 4.57 16.52 8.04
N LEU A 25 3.75 15.47 7.87
CA LEU A 25 3.93 14.54 6.77
C LEU A 25 3.80 15.24 5.42
N ARG A 26 2.81 16.13 5.26
CA ARG A 26 2.66 16.93 4.03
C ARG A 26 3.91 17.76 3.73
N ALA A 27 4.48 18.43 4.73
CA ALA A 27 5.71 19.20 4.55
C ALA A 27 6.90 18.31 4.12
N VAL A 28 7.05 17.12 4.74
CA VAL A 28 8.09 16.15 4.37
C VAL A 28 7.93 15.66 2.93
N ARG A 29 6.70 15.33 2.50
CA ARG A 29 6.43 14.91 1.12
C ARG A 29 6.85 15.98 0.12
N GLN A 30 6.45 17.24 0.34
CA GLN A 30 6.81 18.36 -0.54
C GLN A 30 8.33 18.53 -0.67
N ALA A 31 9.09 18.36 0.42
CA ALA A 31 10.55 18.39 0.37
C ALA A 31 11.13 17.22 -0.43
N LEU A 32 10.58 16.01 -0.27
CA LEU A 32 11.06 14.80 -0.96
C LEU A 32 10.71 14.78 -2.45
N TYR A 33 9.66 15.48 -2.89
CA TYR A 33 9.31 15.59 -4.32
C TYR A 33 10.40 16.24 -5.17
N ALA A 34 11.33 16.99 -4.57
CA ALA A 34 12.53 17.48 -5.26
C ALA A 34 13.40 16.35 -5.85
N GLN A 35 13.31 15.14 -5.28
CA GLN A 35 14.01 13.94 -5.78
C GLN A 35 13.28 13.25 -6.95
N LYS A 36 12.11 13.78 -7.39
CA LYS A 36 11.30 13.25 -8.49
C LYS A 36 11.03 11.74 -8.36
N PRO A 37 10.39 11.30 -7.26
CA PRO A 37 10.09 9.89 -7.07
C PRO A 37 9.15 9.38 -8.16
N GLU A 38 9.32 8.11 -8.56
CA GLU A 38 8.40 7.47 -9.51
C GLU A 38 7.01 7.30 -8.91
N PHE A 39 6.93 7.11 -7.59
CA PHE A 39 5.70 7.04 -6.81
C PHE A 39 6.01 7.16 -5.31
N CYS A 40 4.97 7.40 -4.52
CA CYS A 40 5.02 7.26 -3.07
C CYS A 40 4.05 6.16 -2.61
N SER A 41 4.50 5.26 -1.72
CA SER A 41 3.62 4.28 -1.08
C SER A 41 3.13 4.78 0.29
N VAL A 42 1.91 4.37 0.66
CA VAL A 42 1.38 4.60 2.01
C VAL A 42 1.04 3.26 2.65
N THR A 43 1.60 3.02 3.84
CA THR A 43 1.39 1.78 4.60
C THR A 43 -0.04 1.67 5.09
N TYR A 44 -0.48 0.41 5.25
CA TYR A 44 -1.83 0.05 5.66
C TYR A 44 -1.75 -0.73 6.97
N GLY A 45 -2.40 -0.24 8.01
CA GLY A 45 -2.34 -0.84 9.34
C GLY A 45 -2.90 -2.26 9.36
N ALA A 46 -2.31 -3.13 10.19
CA ALA A 46 -2.79 -4.49 10.39
C ALA A 46 -4.29 -4.48 10.76
N GLY A 47 -5.05 -5.39 10.13
CA GLY A 47 -6.51 -5.50 10.30
C GLY A 47 -7.31 -4.26 9.87
N GLY A 48 -6.74 -3.32 9.12
CA GLY A 48 -7.45 -2.11 8.67
C GLY A 48 -7.52 -0.97 9.69
N SER A 49 -6.80 -1.07 10.80
CA SER A 49 -6.81 -0.09 11.90
C SER A 49 -6.49 1.36 11.48
N THR A 50 -5.78 1.57 10.38
CA THR A 50 -5.46 2.90 9.83
C THR A 50 -5.94 3.10 8.40
N GLN A 51 -6.95 2.34 7.95
CA GLN A 51 -7.48 2.42 6.58
C GLN A 51 -7.82 3.86 6.16
N GLY A 52 -8.59 4.57 6.99
CA GLY A 52 -9.02 5.95 6.67
C GLY A 52 -7.84 6.91 6.48
N GLY A 53 -6.84 6.83 7.37
CA GLY A 53 -5.62 7.65 7.27
C GLY A 53 -4.78 7.29 6.04
N THR A 54 -4.74 6.01 5.67
CA THR A 54 -4.04 5.52 4.47
C THR A 54 -4.65 6.15 3.22
N PHE A 55 -5.96 6.05 3.06
CA PHE A 55 -6.66 6.52 1.86
C PHE A 55 -6.65 8.05 1.77
N ALA A 56 -6.74 8.76 2.90
CA ALA A 56 -6.57 10.20 2.96
C ALA A 56 -5.18 10.63 2.47
N ALA A 57 -4.11 9.99 2.96
CA ALA A 57 -2.75 10.30 2.53
C ALA A 57 -2.52 9.98 1.04
N VAL A 58 -3.04 8.85 0.54
CA VAL A 58 -2.99 8.51 -0.90
C VAL A 58 -3.70 9.58 -1.74
N ARG A 59 -4.89 10.01 -1.32
CA ARG A 59 -5.65 11.07 -2.00
C ARG A 59 -4.89 12.40 -2.04
N GLU A 60 -4.22 12.77 -0.95
CA GLU A 60 -3.37 13.96 -0.92
C GLU A 60 -2.20 13.86 -1.89
N ILE A 61 -1.48 12.74 -1.91
CA ILE A 61 -0.34 12.52 -2.82
C ILE A 61 -0.77 12.64 -4.28
N LEU A 62 -1.90 12.03 -4.64
CA LEU A 62 -2.46 12.13 -6.00
C LEU A 62 -2.88 13.57 -6.33
N GLY A 63 -3.50 14.28 -5.38
CA GLY A 63 -3.86 15.69 -5.53
C GLY A 63 -2.66 16.63 -5.62
N GLU A 64 -1.52 16.22 -5.07
CA GLU A 64 -0.22 16.91 -5.18
C GLU A 64 0.49 16.61 -6.51
N GLY A 65 -0.09 15.77 -7.38
CA GLY A 65 0.42 15.47 -8.73
C GLY A 65 1.47 14.36 -8.79
N VAL A 66 1.60 13.54 -7.74
CA VAL A 66 2.57 12.43 -7.65
C VAL A 66 1.84 11.09 -7.69
N ASP A 67 2.40 10.09 -8.39
CA ASP A 67 1.82 8.72 -8.42
C ASP A 67 1.85 8.11 -7.00
N ALA A 68 0.80 7.38 -6.64
CA ALA A 68 0.63 6.84 -5.31
C ALA A 68 0.33 5.33 -5.33
N ALA A 69 1.00 4.58 -4.47
CA ALA A 69 0.70 3.19 -4.18
C ALA A 69 -0.01 3.05 -2.84
N CYS A 70 -1.19 2.43 -2.82
CA CYS A 70 -1.83 2.05 -1.56
C CYS A 70 -1.36 0.65 -1.14
N HIS A 71 -0.89 0.50 0.09
CA HIS A 71 -0.76 -0.83 0.68
C HIS A 71 -2.15 -1.40 0.95
N LEU A 72 -2.30 -2.71 0.81
CA LEU A 72 -3.54 -3.42 1.12
C LEU A 72 -3.19 -4.77 1.74
N SER A 73 -3.68 -5.04 2.95
CA SER A 73 -3.48 -6.30 3.65
C SER A 73 -4.76 -7.15 3.69
N CYS A 74 -4.61 -8.47 3.72
CA CYS A 74 -5.72 -9.41 3.54
C CYS A 74 -6.11 -10.18 4.81
N ILE A 75 -5.29 -10.19 5.86
CA ILE A 75 -5.64 -10.83 7.14
C ILE A 75 -6.87 -10.14 7.75
N GLY A 76 -7.89 -10.93 8.09
CA GLY A 76 -9.16 -10.43 8.61
C GLY A 76 -10.08 -9.81 7.57
N ALA A 77 -9.66 -9.70 6.31
CA ALA A 77 -10.46 -9.09 5.25
C ALA A 77 -11.46 -10.07 4.62
N THR A 78 -12.59 -9.54 4.18
CA THR A 78 -13.59 -10.25 3.35
C THR A 78 -13.47 -9.80 1.91
N ARG A 79 -13.90 -10.63 0.96
CA ARG A 79 -13.97 -10.29 -0.47
C ARG A 79 -14.83 -9.04 -0.71
N ALA A 80 -15.94 -8.93 0.01
CA ALA A 80 -16.80 -7.75 -0.06
C ALA A 80 -16.08 -6.48 0.42
N GLY A 81 -15.34 -6.56 1.53
CA GLY A 81 -14.55 -5.45 2.06
C GLY A 81 -13.45 -5.02 1.09
N VAL A 82 -12.67 -5.98 0.58
CA VAL A 82 -11.62 -5.70 -0.42
C VAL A 82 -12.22 -5.12 -1.70
N ARG A 83 -13.36 -5.62 -2.17
CA ARG A 83 -14.05 -5.06 -3.36
C ARG A 83 -14.45 -3.59 -3.15
N ALA A 84 -15.00 -3.26 -1.99
CA ALA A 84 -15.35 -1.88 -1.65
C ALA A 84 -14.11 -0.97 -1.62
N GLN A 85 -13.02 -1.46 -1.02
CA GLN A 85 -11.73 -0.75 -1.00
C GLN A 85 -11.17 -0.53 -2.40
N LEU A 86 -11.22 -1.54 -3.28
CA LEU A 86 -10.78 -1.41 -4.67
C LEU A 86 -11.62 -0.39 -5.45
N ALA A 87 -12.93 -0.37 -5.24
CA ALA A 87 -13.81 0.61 -5.86
C ALA A 87 -13.47 2.04 -5.40
N GLU A 88 -13.23 2.24 -4.10
CA GLU A 88 -12.81 3.53 -3.56
C GLU A 88 -11.46 3.96 -4.13
N LEU A 89 -10.44 3.10 -4.07
CA LEU A 89 -9.10 3.39 -4.60
C LEU A 89 -9.14 3.74 -6.10
N ARG A 90 -9.94 3.01 -6.88
CA ARG A 90 -10.16 3.31 -8.30
C ARG A 90 -10.82 4.66 -8.50
N SER A 91 -11.80 5.03 -7.68
CA SER A 91 -12.46 6.35 -7.76
C SER A 91 -11.51 7.52 -7.45
N MET A 92 -10.46 7.28 -6.68
CA MET A 92 -9.40 8.26 -6.41
C MET A 92 -8.38 8.38 -7.56
N GLY A 93 -8.40 7.46 -8.53
CA GLY A 93 -7.40 7.41 -9.60
C GLY A 93 -6.15 6.60 -9.26
N VAL A 94 -6.18 5.76 -8.23
CA VAL A 94 -5.05 4.88 -7.88
C VAL A 94 -4.81 3.87 -9.00
N ALA A 95 -3.58 3.85 -9.53
CA ALA A 95 -3.15 2.92 -10.56
C ALA A 95 -2.16 1.85 -10.04
N ARG A 96 -1.77 1.92 -8.76
CA ARG A 96 -0.74 1.08 -8.15
C ARG A 96 -1.14 0.61 -6.75
N LEU A 97 -0.96 -0.68 -6.48
CA LEU A 97 -1.13 -1.27 -5.14
C LEU A 97 0.12 -2.01 -4.70
N VAL A 98 0.30 -2.11 -3.39
CA VAL A 98 1.21 -3.07 -2.75
C VAL A 98 0.33 -4.08 -2.00
N ALA A 99 0.18 -5.28 -2.56
CA ALA A 99 -0.65 -6.33 -1.99
C ALA A 99 0.16 -7.16 -0.99
N LEU A 100 -0.32 -7.21 0.25
CA LEU A 100 0.36 -7.83 1.37
C LEU A 100 -0.57 -8.82 2.05
N ARG A 101 0.01 -9.82 2.73
CA ARG A 101 -0.75 -10.63 3.66
C ARG A 101 -1.15 -9.78 4.87
N GLY A 102 -0.17 -9.10 5.44
CA GLY A 102 -0.26 -8.44 6.74
C GLY A 102 0.12 -9.38 7.88
N ASP A 103 0.14 -8.80 9.08
CA ASP A 103 0.44 -9.50 10.32
C ASP A 103 -0.84 -9.99 10.99
N LEU A 104 -0.74 -11.13 11.68
CA LEU A 104 -1.82 -11.64 12.54
C LEU A 104 -1.86 -10.80 13.83
N PRO A 105 -2.97 -10.10 14.13
CA PRO A 105 -3.11 -9.43 15.41
C PRO A 105 -3.11 -10.45 16.56
N SER A 106 -2.59 -10.06 17.73
CA SER A 106 -2.66 -10.91 18.92
C SER A 106 -4.13 -11.18 19.28
N GLY A 107 -4.50 -12.46 19.40
CA GLY A 107 -5.85 -12.89 19.78
C GLY A 107 -6.89 -12.95 18.65
N TYR A 108 -6.53 -12.60 17.41
CA TYR A 108 -7.40 -12.87 16.26
C TYR A 108 -7.29 -14.33 15.84
N GLY A 109 -8.43 -15.02 15.76
CA GLY A 109 -8.52 -16.32 15.09
C GLY A 109 -8.23 -16.19 13.59
N ALA A 110 -8.13 -17.33 12.89
CA ALA A 110 -7.97 -17.42 11.44
C ALA A 110 -9.23 -16.95 10.66
N GLY A 111 -9.80 -15.80 11.05
CA GLY A 111 -10.92 -15.17 10.35
C GLY A 111 -10.42 -14.38 9.15
N GLY A 112 -11.14 -14.49 8.03
CA GLY A 112 -10.82 -13.83 6.77
C GLY A 112 -10.97 -14.78 5.58
N GLU A 113 -11.17 -14.23 4.39
CA GLU A 113 -11.32 -15.02 3.16
C GLU A 113 -10.00 -15.19 2.38
N PHE A 114 -8.91 -14.64 2.91
CA PHE A 114 -7.58 -14.63 2.30
C PHE A 114 -6.52 -15.07 3.31
N HIS A 115 -5.69 -16.04 2.93
CA HIS A 115 -4.64 -16.59 3.80
C HIS A 115 -3.24 -16.10 3.42
N HIS A 116 -3.05 -15.80 2.13
CA HIS A 116 -1.79 -15.34 1.58
C HIS A 116 -1.97 -14.08 0.73
N ALA A 117 -0.88 -13.32 0.57
CA ALA A 117 -0.85 -12.18 -0.36
C ALA A 117 -1.23 -12.60 -1.79
N SER A 118 -0.88 -13.83 -2.21
CA SER A 118 -1.26 -14.40 -3.50
C SER A 118 -2.77 -14.50 -3.69
N ASP A 119 -3.52 -14.81 -2.65
CA ASP A 119 -4.99 -14.92 -2.71
C ASP A 119 -5.60 -13.54 -2.98
N LEU A 120 -5.07 -12.52 -2.29
CA LEU A 120 -5.46 -11.13 -2.50
C LEU A 120 -5.11 -10.68 -3.93
N ILE A 121 -3.91 -10.99 -4.42
CA ILE A 121 -3.48 -10.63 -5.77
C ILE A 121 -4.40 -11.29 -6.81
N ALA A 122 -4.70 -12.57 -6.67
CA ALA A 122 -5.60 -13.29 -7.58
C ALA A 122 -7.00 -12.67 -7.59
N PHE A 123 -7.53 -12.31 -6.42
CA PHE A 123 -8.82 -11.64 -6.31
C PHE A 123 -8.81 -10.25 -6.95
N ILE A 124 -7.81 -9.41 -6.67
CA ILE A 124 -7.67 -8.09 -7.30
C ILE A 124 -7.63 -8.23 -8.83
N ARG A 125 -6.86 -9.20 -9.34
CA ARG A 125 -6.77 -9.46 -10.80
C ARG A 125 -8.12 -9.83 -11.41
N ALA A 126 -8.91 -10.67 -10.73
CA ALA A 126 -10.25 -11.04 -11.18
C ALA A 126 -11.21 -9.83 -11.19
N GLU A 127 -11.10 -8.93 -10.22
CA GLU A 127 -11.99 -7.77 -10.08
C GLU A 127 -11.58 -6.58 -10.98
N THR A 128 -10.29 -6.36 -11.19
CA THR A 128 -9.78 -5.14 -11.84
C THR A 128 -9.11 -5.36 -13.19
N GLY A 129 -8.84 -6.62 -13.57
CA GLY A 129 -8.06 -6.93 -14.76
C GLY A 129 -6.58 -6.55 -14.65
N PRO A 130 -5.85 -6.48 -15.79
CA PRO A 130 -4.41 -6.28 -15.82
C PRO A 130 -3.94 -4.82 -15.66
N GLN A 131 -4.85 -3.84 -15.70
CA GLN A 131 -4.51 -2.42 -15.77
C GLN A 131 -3.86 -1.91 -14.48
N LEU A 132 -4.24 -2.48 -13.34
CA LEU A 132 -3.73 -2.09 -12.04
C LEU A 132 -2.33 -2.67 -11.81
N ARG A 133 -1.33 -1.83 -11.56
CA ARG A 133 0.02 -2.31 -11.19
C ARG A 133 -0.03 -2.85 -9.76
N ILE A 134 0.45 -4.07 -9.55
CA ILE A 134 0.47 -4.70 -8.23
C ILE A 134 1.91 -5.08 -7.91
N HIS A 135 2.40 -4.57 -6.79
CA HIS A 135 3.64 -4.99 -6.15
C HIS A 135 3.34 -5.96 -5.01
N ALA A 136 4.30 -6.81 -4.69
CA ALA A 136 4.24 -7.72 -3.56
C ALA A 136 5.57 -7.65 -2.78
N ALA A 137 5.53 -7.97 -1.49
CA ALA A 137 6.74 -8.04 -0.68
C ALA A 137 7.61 -9.25 -1.08
N CYS A 138 8.93 -9.07 -0.97
CA CYS A 138 9.92 -10.11 -1.11
C CYS A 138 10.83 -10.10 0.13
N TYR A 139 11.31 -11.27 0.52
CA TYR A 139 12.18 -11.46 1.68
C TYR A 139 13.50 -12.04 1.16
N PRO A 140 14.57 -11.24 1.00
CA PRO A 140 15.84 -11.72 0.45
C PRO A 140 16.49 -12.85 1.25
N GLU A 141 16.27 -12.85 2.58
CA GLU A 141 16.71 -13.92 3.46
C GLU A 141 15.66 -15.03 3.51
N THR A 142 14.63 -14.89 4.33
CA THR A 142 13.48 -15.82 4.42
C THR A 142 12.37 -15.13 5.20
N HIS A 143 11.09 -15.40 4.89
CA HIS A 143 10.00 -14.95 5.75
C HIS A 143 10.02 -15.69 7.11
N PRO A 144 9.91 -15.04 8.28
CA PRO A 144 10.05 -15.71 9.59
C PRO A 144 9.09 -16.88 9.86
N GLN A 145 7.96 -16.93 9.15
CA GLN A 145 6.97 -18.01 9.22
C GLN A 145 7.03 -19.00 8.04
N ALA A 146 8.03 -18.90 7.16
CA ALA A 146 8.24 -19.87 6.10
C ALA A 146 8.68 -21.21 6.73
N ARG A 147 8.27 -22.33 6.12
CA ARG A 147 8.62 -23.67 6.61
C ARG A 147 10.10 -23.99 6.37
N THR A 148 10.69 -23.40 5.34
CA THR A 148 12.08 -23.56 4.94
C THR A 148 12.59 -22.23 4.38
N PRO A 149 13.91 -21.99 4.41
CA PRO A 149 14.55 -20.96 3.61
C PRO A 149 14.32 -21.13 2.11
#